data_AF-A0A9E4GZI1-F1
#
_entry.id   AF-A0A9E4GZI1-F1
#
_cell.length_a   1.000
_cell.length_b   1.000
_cell.length_c   1.000
_cell.angle_alpha   90.00
_cell.angle_beta   90.00
_cell.angle_gamma   90.00
#
_symmetry.space_group_name_H-M   'P 1'
#
loop_
_entity.id
_entity.type
_entity.pdbx_description
1 polymer ?
#
loop_
_entity_poly.entity_id
_entity_poly.type
_entity_poly.pdbx_seq_one_letter_code
_entity_poly.pdbx_strand_id
1 'polypeptide(L)'
;MALLFAPTLLWSQIPLTPCTPPVGRATLDINNGRTTILNGADKWWDLNTGKYEVPKGSTKNAILAGALWLGAVDDGGQLKVAAQTYRQDGNDFWPGPLDYTDGTTFDTRCDTYDDIYEIKRHEIEAYVRALNDSTSPNPQIPESIMNWPGNRPDAGGGIEQLAPFYDADGDGW
;
A
#
# COMPACT_ATOMS: atom_id res chain seq x y z
N MET A 1 -21.46 -20.68 55.82
CA MET A 1 -20.74 -19.43 55.54
C MET A 1 -19.32 -19.80 55.15
N ALA A 2 -19.03 -19.75 53.85
CA ALA A 2 -17.69 -19.78 53.29
C ALA A 2 -17.79 -19.05 51.95
N LEU A 3 -17.24 -17.84 51.92
CA LEU A 3 -17.03 -17.04 50.73
C LEU A 3 -15.69 -17.46 50.12
N LEU A 4 -15.69 -17.78 48.83
CA LEU A 4 -14.48 -17.87 48.01
C LEU A 4 -14.70 -17.04 46.77
N PHE A 5 -14.05 -15.87 46.75
CA PHE A 5 -13.92 -14.99 45.59
C PHE A 5 -12.76 -15.49 44.73
N ALA A 6 -12.98 -15.58 43.42
CA ALA A 6 -11.89 -15.64 42.42
C ALA A 6 -12.26 -14.68 41.28
N PRO A 7 -11.68 -13.46 41.21
CA PRO A 7 -11.85 -12.60 40.06
C PRO A 7 -10.79 -13.00 39.03
N THR A 8 -11.14 -13.91 38.11
CA THR A 8 -10.41 -13.98 36.86
C THR A 8 -11.04 -12.97 35.91
N LEU A 9 -10.52 -11.75 35.98
CA LEU A 9 -10.58 -10.81 34.87
C LEU A 9 -9.90 -11.48 33.68
N LEU A 10 -10.69 -12.18 32.87
CA LEU A 10 -10.37 -12.46 31.48
C LEU A 10 -10.31 -11.10 30.78
N TRP A 11 -9.13 -10.49 30.82
CA TRP A 11 -8.71 -9.65 29.71
C TRP A 11 -8.61 -10.60 28.53
N SER A 12 -9.71 -10.76 27.79
CA SER A 12 -9.54 -10.98 26.37
C SER A 12 -8.86 -9.71 25.86
N GLN A 13 -7.54 -9.69 25.88
CA GLN A 13 -6.83 -8.97 24.85
C GLN A 13 -7.35 -9.59 23.57
N ILE A 14 -8.40 -9.00 22.99
CA ILE A 14 -8.58 -9.06 21.56
C ILE A 14 -7.22 -8.59 21.05
N PRO A 15 -6.41 -9.45 20.41
CA PRO A 15 -5.28 -8.90 19.69
C PRO A 15 -5.95 -8.08 18.59
N LEU A 16 -6.13 -6.79 18.84
CA LEU A 16 -6.23 -5.80 17.79
C LEU A 16 -4.87 -5.90 17.12
N THR A 17 -4.72 -6.87 16.23
CA THR A 17 -3.73 -6.80 15.18
C THR A 17 -4.37 -5.77 14.27
N PRO A 18 -3.92 -4.50 14.32
CA PRO A 18 -4.68 -3.44 13.69
C PRO A 18 -4.73 -3.61 12.17
N CYS A 19 -3.91 -4.50 11.59
CA CYS A 19 -3.84 -4.77 10.17
C CYS A 19 -3.58 -6.26 9.92
N THR A 20 -4.08 -6.77 8.80
CA THR A 20 -3.76 -8.11 8.30
C THR A 20 -2.44 -8.07 7.50
N PRO A 21 -1.66 -9.16 7.45
CA PRO A 21 -0.43 -9.17 6.68
C PRO A 21 -0.68 -8.82 5.21
N PRO A 22 0.14 -7.94 4.60
CA PRO A 22 -0.11 -7.44 3.25
C PRO A 22 -0.08 -8.55 2.21
N VAL A 23 -1.14 -8.65 1.42
CA VAL A 23 -1.28 -9.61 0.31
C VAL A 23 -1.40 -8.94 -1.07
N GLY A 24 -1.59 -7.61 -1.10
CA GLY A 24 -1.63 -6.79 -2.29
C GLY A 24 -0.43 -7.03 -3.20
N ARG A 25 -0.69 -7.20 -4.49
CA ARG A 25 0.33 -7.54 -5.49
C ARG A 25 0.02 -6.96 -6.86
N ALA A 26 1.06 -6.55 -7.58
CA ALA A 26 0.98 -6.12 -8.97
C ALA A 26 2.10 -6.73 -9.79
N THR A 27 1.92 -6.74 -11.11
CA THR A 27 2.94 -7.19 -12.05
C THR A 27 3.46 -6.01 -12.85
N LEU A 28 4.75 -5.70 -12.68
CA LEU A 28 5.46 -4.79 -13.56
C LEU A 28 5.91 -5.54 -14.82
N ASP A 29 5.25 -5.28 -15.95
CA ASP A 29 5.56 -5.87 -17.25
C ASP A 29 5.89 -4.78 -18.28
N ILE A 30 7.17 -4.43 -18.38
CA ILE A 30 7.69 -3.41 -19.29
C ILE A 30 9.09 -3.79 -19.80
N ASN A 31 9.48 -3.27 -20.97
CA ASN A 31 10.84 -3.38 -21.51
C ASN A 31 11.43 -4.80 -21.52
N ASN A 32 10.63 -5.80 -21.90
CA ASN A 32 11.02 -7.21 -21.93
C ASN A 32 11.41 -7.80 -20.56
N GLY A 33 11.03 -7.15 -19.47
CA GLY A 33 11.08 -7.69 -18.12
C GLY A 33 9.66 -7.89 -17.57
N ARG A 34 9.50 -8.89 -16.72
CA ARG A 34 8.27 -9.12 -15.96
C ARG A 34 8.62 -9.40 -14.52
N THR A 35 7.99 -8.69 -13.58
CA THR A 35 8.19 -8.98 -12.16
C THR A 35 7.00 -8.67 -11.27
N THR A 36 6.89 -9.39 -10.15
CA THR A 36 5.88 -9.17 -9.12
C THR A 36 6.39 -8.15 -8.10
N ILE A 37 5.55 -7.20 -7.75
CA ILE A 37 5.73 -6.29 -6.61
C ILE A 37 4.67 -6.64 -5.58
N LEU A 38 5.07 -6.73 -4.31
CA LEU A 38 4.15 -6.95 -3.20
C LEU A 38 4.03 -5.65 -2.40
N ASN A 39 2.85 -5.43 -1.82
CA ASN A 39 2.54 -4.19 -1.09
C ASN A 39 3.27 -4.11 0.26
N GLY A 40 3.67 -5.26 0.81
CA GLY A 40 4.47 -5.33 2.02
C GLY A 40 5.94 -5.08 1.78
N ALA A 41 6.35 -4.06 1.02
CA ALA A 41 7.74 -3.63 0.78
C ALA A 41 8.72 -4.64 0.12
N ASP A 42 8.35 -5.90 0.00
CA ASP A 42 9.08 -6.94 -0.71
C ASP A 42 8.66 -7.05 -2.19
N LYS A 43 9.56 -7.60 -2.99
CA LYS A 43 9.51 -7.53 -4.44
C LYS A 43 10.14 -8.78 -5.04
N TRP A 44 9.79 -9.03 -6.29
CA TRP A 44 10.46 -9.96 -7.19
C TRP A 44 10.24 -11.43 -6.89
N TRP A 45 9.25 -11.77 -6.07
CA TRP A 45 8.93 -13.13 -5.66
C TRP A 45 7.43 -13.30 -5.36
N ASP A 46 6.98 -14.54 -5.16
CA ASP A 46 5.60 -14.89 -4.77
C ASP A 46 5.50 -15.53 -3.37
N LEU A 47 6.43 -15.17 -2.48
CA LEU A 47 6.64 -15.79 -1.16
C LEU A 47 7.23 -17.22 -1.19
N ASN A 48 7.49 -17.77 -2.37
CA ASN A 48 8.06 -19.12 -2.52
C ASN A 48 9.17 -19.17 -3.60
N THR A 49 8.96 -18.49 -4.72
CA THR A 49 9.81 -18.55 -5.92
C THR A 49 10.07 -17.17 -6.49
N GLY A 50 11.19 -17.02 -7.18
CA GLY A 50 11.54 -15.77 -7.86
C GLY A 50 10.64 -15.49 -9.06
N LYS A 51 10.34 -14.22 -9.25
CA LYS A 51 9.48 -13.65 -10.30
C LYS A 51 10.16 -12.54 -11.09
N TYR A 52 11.46 -12.26 -10.92
CA TYR A 52 12.15 -11.27 -11.75
C TYR A 52 12.64 -11.87 -13.06
N GLU A 53 11.75 -11.94 -14.04
CA GLU A 53 12.01 -12.61 -15.31
C GLU A 53 12.54 -11.63 -16.37
N VAL A 54 13.75 -11.90 -16.87
CA VAL A 54 14.36 -11.17 -17.99
C VAL A 54 15.20 -12.16 -18.82
N PRO A 55 14.97 -12.30 -20.14
CA PRO A 55 13.89 -11.69 -20.90
C PRO A 55 12.54 -12.34 -20.58
N LYS A 56 11.45 -11.58 -20.74
CA LYS A 56 10.09 -12.04 -20.52
C LYS A 56 9.77 -13.22 -21.46
N GLY A 57 9.19 -14.29 -20.90
CA GLY A 57 8.88 -15.53 -21.61
C GLY A 57 10.01 -16.56 -21.63
N SER A 58 11.17 -16.25 -21.03
CA SER A 58 12.30 -17.18 -20.93
C SER A 58 12.18 -18.19 -19.79
N THR A 59 11.25 -17.99 -18.86
CA THR A 59 11.12 -18.70 -17.58
C THR A 59 12.37 -18.62 -16.69
N LYS A 60 13.31 -17.73 -16.99
CA LYS A 60 14.53 -17.51 -16.20
C LYS A 60 14.36 -16.28 -15.32
N ASN A 61 14.50 -16.47 -14.01
CA ASN A 61 14.46 -15.39 -13.05
C ASN A 61 15.89 -14.98 -12.65
N ALA A 62 16.23 -13.71 -12.85
CA ALA A 62 17.57 -13.19 -12.55
C ALA A 62 17.74 -12.83 -11.06
N ILE A 63 16.64 -12.57 -10.36
CA ILE A 63 16.61 -12.22 -8.94
C ILE A 63 15.57 -13.10 -8.24
N LEU A 64 15.93 -13.64 -7.06
CA LEU A 64 15.03 -14.45 -6.26
C LEU A 64 14.01 -13.59 -5.53
N ALA A 65 14.45 -12.62 -4.73
CA ALA A 65 13.60 -11.74 -3.93
C ALA A 65 14.36 -10.44 -3.59
N GLY A 66 13.64 -9.40 -3.23
CA GLY A 66 14.20 -8.16 -2.67
C GLY A 66 13.21 -7.51 -1.72
N ALA A 67 13.69 -6.64 -0.84
CA ALA A 67 12.85 -5.89 0.10
C ALA A 67 13.42 -4.51 0.36
N LEU A 68 12.54 -3.55 0.66
CA LEU A 68 12.95 -2.24 1.15
C LEU A 68 13.32 -2.36 2.64
N TRP A 69 14.50 -1.89 2.99
CA TRP A 69 14.93 -1.73 4.37
C TRP A 69 15.07 -0.24 4.67
N LEU A 70 14.56 0.19 5.82
CA LEU A 70 14.61 1.56 6.30
C LEU A 70 15.11 1.58 7.74
N GLY A 71 15.88 2.60 8.09
CA GLY A 71 16.31 2.81 9.47
C GLY A 71 16.48 4.27 9.79
N ALA A 72 16.22 4.62 11.05
CA ALA A 72 16.36 5.97 11.58
C ALA A 72 16.80 5.92 13.05
N VAL A 73 17.41 7.00 13.52
CA VAL A 73 17.76 7.17 14.93
C VAL A 73 16.68 8.05 15.57
N ASP A 74 16.12 7.60 16.68
CA ASP A 74 15.13 8.38 17.43
C ASP A 74 15.79 9.50 18.28
N ASP A 75 14.96 10.34 18.89
CA ASP A 75 15.42 11.44 19.76
C ASP A 75 16.25 10.96 20.97
N GLY A 76 16.11 9.68 21.35
CA GLY A 76 16.87 9.03 22.40
C GLY A 76 18.22 8.46 21.95
N GLY A 77 18.57 8.61 20.67
CA GLY A 77 19.80 8.07 20.08
C GLY A 77 19.72 6.57 19.76
N GLN A 78 18.54 5.95 19.78
CA GLN A 78 18.38 4.54 19.47
C GLN A 78 18.09 4.32 17.99
N LEU A 79 18.78 3.35 17.39
CA LEU A 79 18.50 2.91 16.02
C LEU A 79 17.20 2.10 15.98
N LYS A 80 16.27 2.50 15.12
CA LYS A 80 15.07 1.76 14.74
C LYS A 80 15.21 1.31 13.29
N VAL A 81 14.83 0.07 12.99
CA VAL A 81 14.97 -0.52 11.65
C VAL A 81 13.72 -1.32 11.29
N ALA A 82 13.25 -1.14 10.07
CA ALA A 82 12.33 -2.04 9.37
C ALA A 82 13.15 -2.75 8.28
N ALA A 83 13.44 -4.04 8.50
CA ALA A 83 14.32 -4.85 7.67
C ALA A 83 13.85 -6.31 7.55
N GLN A 84 12.58 -6.50 7.23
CA GLN A 84 12.03 -7.83 7.01
C GLN A 84 12.73 -8.54 5.86
N THR A 85 12.77 -9.87 5.95
CA THR A 85 13.36 -10.75 4.93
C THR A 85 12.25 -11.55 4.24
N TYR A 86 12.20 -12.86 4.44
CA TYR A 86 11.26 -13.77 3.80
C TYR A 86 9.92 -13.86 4.54
N ARG A 87 9.59 -12.84 5.34
CA ARG A 87 8.39 -12.77 6.20
C ARG A 87 8.20 -13.98 7.13
N GLN A 88 9.28 -14.71 7.42
CA GLN A 88 9.26 -15.90 8.28
C GLN A 88 9.08 -15.51 9.75
N ASP A 89 9.66 -14.37 10.13
CA ASP A 89 9.65 -13.83 11.48
C ASP A 89 8.87 -12.51 11.53
N GLY A 90 7.69 -12.48 10.91
CA GLY A 90 6.78 -11.33 10.92
C GLY A 90 6.90 -10.39 9.71
N ASN A 91 6.19 -9.27 9.79
CA ASN A 91 6.17 -8.22 8.76
C ASN A 91 6.51 -6.86 9.40
N ASP A 92 7.39 -6.11 8.75
CA ASP A 92 7.77 -4.77 9.20
C ASP A 92 6.96 -3.65 8.52
N PHE A 93 6.32 -3.97 7.39
CA PHE A 93 5.55 -3.02 6.58
C PHE A 93 4.11 -3.47 6.50
N TRP A 94 3.20 -2.51 6.64
CA TRP A 94 1.75 -2.72 6.64
C TRP A 94 1.10 -1.73 5.67
N PRO A 95 0.00 -2.11 5.00
CA PRO A 95 -0.68 -1.24 4.06
C PRO A 95 -1.28 0.00 4.70
N GLY A 96 -1.39 1.07 3.90
CA GLY A 96 -2.18 2.24 4.24
C GLY A 96 -1.51 3.27 5.14
N PRO A 97 -2.13 4.45 5.24
CA PRO A 97 -1.57 5.57 5.98
C PRO A 97 -1.75 5.42 7.49
N LEU A 98 -0.93 6.16 8.23
CA LEU A 98 -1.13 6.41 9.65
C LEU A 98 -1.89 7.73 9.80
N ASP A 99 -2.76 7.82 10.80
CA ASP A 99 -3.42 9.07 11.15
C ASP A 99 -2.38 10.14 11.48
N TYR A 100 -2.49 11.31 10.85
CA TYR A 100 -1.53 12.39 11.04
C TYR A 100 -1.46 12.92 12.49
N THR A 101 -2.56 12.81 13.24
CA THR A 101 -2.70 13.38 14.58
C THR A 101 -2.03 12.52 15.64
N ASP A 102 -2.22 11.21 15.57
CA ASP A 102 -1.80 10.28 16.62
C ASP A 102 -0.92 9.11 16.14
N GLY A 103 -0.66 9.01 14.84
CA GLY A 103 0.18 7.96 14.25
C GLY A 103 -0.44 6.57 14.28
N THR A 104 -1.76 6.44 14.45
CA THR A 104 -2.45 5.15 14.54
C THR A 104 -3.05 4.70 13.20
N THR A 105 -3.45 3.43 13.13
CA THR A 105 -4.20 2.86 11.99
C THR A 105 -5.17 1.79 12.50
N PHE A 106 -6.06 1.31 11.62
CA PHE A 106 -7.07 0.30 11.94
C PHE A 106 -7.34 -0.61 10.73
N ASP A 107 -8.00 -1.74 11.00
CA ASP A 107 -8.23 -2.85 10.08
C ASP A 107 -8.70 -2.37 8.71
N THR A 108 -9.83 -1.66 8.69
CA THR A 108 -10.48 -1.28 7.44
C THR A 108 -9.63 -0.31 6.62
N ARG A 109 -8.79 0.50 7.28
CA ARG A 109 -7.82 1.36 6.60
C ARG A 109 -6.74 0.50 5.95
N CYS A 110 -6.14 -0.43 6.68
CA CYS A 110 -5.16 -1.34 6.11
C CYS A 110 -5.72 -2.15 4.93
N ASP A 111 -6.91 -2.71 5.06
CA ASP A 111 -7.55 -3.49 4.00
C ASP A 111 -7.89 -2.64 2.76
N THR A 112 -8.30 -1.38 2.94
CA THR A 112 -8.61 -0.45 1.83
C THR A 112 -7.37 -0.12 0.99
N TYR A 113 -6.20 -0.07 1.62
CA TYR A 113 -4.94 0.29 1.00
C TYR A 113 -4.05 -0.93 0.72
N ASP A 114 -4.54 -2.16 0.91
CA ASP A 114 -3.79 -3.37 0.56
C ASP A 114 -3.81 -3.68 -0.94
N ASP A 115 -3.41 -2.69 -1.73
CA ASP A 115 -3.40 -2.73 -3.18
C ASP A 115 -2.18 -1.99 -3.74
N ILE A 116 -1.89 -2.23 -5.03
CA ILE A 116 -0.89 -1.48 -5.78
C ILE A 116 -1.59 -0.82 -6.97
N TYR A 117 -1.74 0.49 -6.87
CA TYR A 117 -2.41 1.29 -7.88
C TYR A 117 -1.49 1.56 -9.08
N GLU A 118 -1.76 0.88 -10.19
CA GLU A 118 -1.05 1.07 -11.46
C GLU A 118 -1.72 2.15 -12.30
N ILE A 119 -0.91 3.04 -12.87
CA ILE A 119 -1.35 3.98 -13.90
C ILE A 119 -0.40 3.95 -15.09
N LYS A 120 -0.94 3.97 -16.30
CA LYS A 120 -0.14 3.98 -17.52
C LYS A 120 -0.10 5.36 -18.14
N ARG A 121 1.09 5.74 -18.60
CA ARG A 121 1.31 7.03 -19.28
C ARG A 121 0.32 7.31 -20.40
N HIS A 122 -0.01 6.31 -21.21
CA HIS A 122 -0.93 6.50 -22.34
C HIS A 122 -2.38 6.79 -21.90
N GLU A 123 -2.81 6.32 -20.72
CA GLU A 123 -4.13 6.63 -20.14
C GLU A 123 -4.19 8.10 -19.76
N ILE A 124 -3.13 8.61 -19.09
CA ILE A 124 -2.99 10.02 -18.74
C ILE A 124 -3.00 10.88 -20.02
N GLU A 125 -2.17 10.53 -21.00
CA GLU A 125 -2.09 11.31 -22.24
C GLU A 125 -3.41 11.30 -23.03
N ALA A 126 -4.16 10.19 -23.01
CA ALA A 126 -5.48 10.11 -23.62
C ALA A 126 -6.49 10.99 -22.90
N TYR A 127 -6.49 10.96 -21.55
CA TYR A 127 -7.38 11.78 -20.75
C TYR A 127 -7.09 13.28 -20.92
N VAL A 128 -5.82 13.69 -20.88
CA VAL A 128 -5.40 15.08 -21.13
C VAL A 128 -5.79 15.54 -22.54
N ARG A 129 -5.65 14.69 -23.56
CA ARG A 129 -6.12 15.04 -24.92
C ARG A 129 -7.63 15.27 -24.94
N ALA A 130 -8.40 14.42 -24.26
CA ALA A 130 -9.85 14.52 -24.21
C ALA A 130 -10.32 15.77 -23.44
N LEU A 131 -9.63 16.16 -22.36
CA LEU A 131 -9.90 17.41 -21.63
C LEU A 131 -9.70 18.66 -22.48
N ASN A 132 -8.76 18.62 -23.43
CA ASN A 132 -8.49 19.73 -24.35
C ASN A 132 -9.38 19.71 -25.60
N ASP A 133 -10.26 18.71 -25.75
CA ASP A 133 -11.19 18.61 -26.86
C ASP A 133 -12.51 19.28 -26.54
N SER A 134 -12.78 20.43 -27.17
CA SER A 134 -14.03 21.18 -27.00
C SER A 134 -15.30 20.40 -27.37
N THR A 135 -15.17 19.28 -28.08
CA THR A 135 -16.30 18.41 -28.44
C THR A 135 -16.65 17.39 -27.36
N SER A 136 -15.80 17.23 -26.33
CA SER A 136 -16.01 16.33 -25.20
C SER A 136 -15.86 17.09 -23.88
N PRO A 137 -16.85 17.90 -23.48
CA PRO A 137 -16.75 18.77 -22.29
C PRO A 137 -16.70 18.02 -20.96
N ASN A 138 -16.87 16.69 -20.95
CA ASN A 138 -16.77 15.85 -19.76
C ASN A 138 -16.24 14.46 -20.15
N PRO A 139 -14.93 14.35 -20.45
CA PRO A 139 -14.33 13.08 -20.83
C PRO A 139 -14.38 12.10 -19.66
N GLN A 140 -14.58 10.82 -19.95
CA GLN A 140 -14.59 9.79 -18.91
C GLN A 140 -13.20 9.67 -18.28
N ILE A 141 -13.14 9.78 -16.95
CA ILE A 141 -11.91 9.62 -16.17
C ILE A 141 -11.52 8.13 -16.19
N PRO A 142 -10.28 7.78 -16.57
CA PRO A 142 -9.77 6.42 -16.45
C PRO A 142 -9.91 5.87 -15.03
N GLU A 143 -10.29 4.61 -14.90
CA GLU A 143 -10.46 3.95 -13.60
C GLU A 143 -9.17 3.96 -12.78
N SER A 144 -8.00 3.83 -13.42
CA SER A 144 -6.68 3.92 -12.76
C SER A 144 -6.42 5.28 -12.10
N ILE A 145 -7.02 6.35 -12.62
CA ILE A 145 -6.97 7.71 -12.05
C ILE A 145 -8.02 7.86 -10.95
N MET A 146 -9.26 7.42 -11.22
CA MET A 146 -10.38 7.53 -10.29
C MET A 146 -10.17 6.71 -9.01
N ASN A 147 -9.53 5.54 -9.14
CA ASN A 147 -9.28 4.61 -8.03
C ASN A 147 -8.01 4.93 -7.23
N TRP A 148 -7.18 5.87 -7.67
CA TRP A 148 -6.01 6.31 -6.91
C TRP A 148 -6.44 6.91 -5.57
N PRO A 149 -5.91 6.46 -4.42
CA PRO A 149 -6.38 6.89 -3.11
C PRO A 149 -5.69 8.16 -2.61
N GLY A 150 -5.20 9.01 -3.53
CA GLY A 150 -4.41 10.19 -3.18
C GLY A 150 -5.14 11.20 -2.30
N ASN A 151 -6.44 11.40 -2.54
CA ASN A 151 -7.31 12.26 -1.74
C ASN A 151 -8.65 11.55 -1.56
N ARG A 152 -8.92 11.00 -0.37
CA ARG A 152 -10.20 10.34 -0.09
C ARG A 152 -10.68 10.68 1.32
N PRO A 153 -12.01 10.68 1.53
CA PRO A 153 -12.55 10.53 2.87
C PRO A 153 -11.93 9.26 3.47
N ASP A 154 -11.21 9.39 4.57
CA ASP A 154 -10.71 8.24 5.28
C ASP A 154 -11.91 7.45 5.86
N ALA A 155 -11.69 6.18 6.20
CA ALA A 155 -12.74 5.37 6.81
C ALA A 155 -13.16 5.88 8.21
N GLY A 156 -12.50 6.91 8.75
CA GLY A 156 -12.84 7.65 9.98
C GLY A 156 -13.65 8.95 9.75
N GLY A 157 -13.95 9.34 8.51
CA GLY A 157 -14.74 10.53 8.17
C GLY A 157 -13.98 11.86 8.02
N GLY A 158 -12.64 11.85 8.12
CA GLY A 158 -11.76 12.95 7.75
C GLY A 158 -11.40 12.94 6.27
N ILE A 159 -10.90 14.04 5.72
CA ILE A 159 -10.32 14.09 4.38
C ILE A 159 -8.81 14.08 4.50
N GLU A 160 -8.18 13.00 4.06
CA GLU A 160 -6.72 12.87 4.11
C GLU A 160 -6.14 13.17 2.73
N GLN A 161 -5.30 14.20 2.65
CA GLN A 161 -4.59 14.58 1.44
C GLN A 161 -3.25 13.83 1.42
N LEU A 162 -3.28 12.59 0.95
CA LEU A 162 -2.15 11.65 0.96
C LEU A 162 -1.17 11.89 -0.19
N ALA A 163 -1.61 12.54 -1.27
CA ALA A 163 -0.79 12.87 -2.42
C ALA A 163 -0.93 14.34 -2.84
N PRO A 164 0.16 15.01 -3.24
CA PRO A 164 0.07 16.29 -3.94
C PRO A 164 -0.73 16.13 -5.24
N PHE A 165 -1.56 17.11 -5.56
CA PHE A 165 -2.31 17.17 -6.82
C PHE A 165 -2.27 18.56 -7.43
N TYR A 166 -2.55 18.64 -8.72
CA TYR A 166 -2.77 19.90 -9.44
C TYR A 166 -4.27 20.04 -9.70
N ASP A 167 -4.88 21.02 -9.06
CA ASP A 167 -6.26 21.41 -9.26
C ASP A 167 -6.36 22.32 -10.49
N ALA A 168 -6.95 21.81 -11.56
CA ALA A 168 -7.03 22.51 -12.84
C ALA A 168 -8.22 23.47 -12.94
N ASP A 169 -9.32 23.21 -12.23
CA ASP A 169 -10.56 23.98 -12.30
C ASP A 169 -10.85 24.80 -11.03
N GLY A 170 -10.05 24.63 -9.98
CA GLY A 170 -10.05 25.42 -8.77
C GLY A 170 -11.10 24.98 -7.74
N ASP A 171 -11.66 23.77 -7.86
CA ASP A 171 -12.71 23.28 -6.97
C ASP A 171 -12.21 22.62 -5.67
N GLY A 172 -10.89 22.46 -5.56
CA GLY A 172 -10.20 21.87 -4.41
C GLY A 172 -10.14 20.34 -4.42
N TRP A 173 -10.44 19.68 -5.54
CA TRP A 173 -10.47 18.21 -5.67
C TRP A 173 -9.71 17.67 -6.89
#